data_AF-A0A956HCF8-F1
#
_entry.id   AF-A0A956HCF8-F1
#
_cell.length_a   1.000
_cell.length_b   1.000
_cell.length_c   1.000
_cell.angle_alpha   90.00
_cell.angle_beta   90.00
_cell.angle_gamma   90.00
#
_symmetry.space_group_name_H-M   'P 1'
#
loop_
_entity.id
_entity.type
_entity.pdbx_description
1 polymer ?
#
loop_
_entity_poly.entity_id
_entity_poly.type
_entity_poly.pdbx_seq_one_letter_code
_entity_poly.pdbx_strand_id
1 'polypeptide(L)'
;RTAATAYTFGARDLRRMADSFDSPRPTTIVYHSHPRVGAYFSEEDTRAALAAGWPVDYLVVDVQEDRVVEAVLFHRIGDDFEKKAVFTVGE
;
A
#
# COMPACT_ATOMS: atom_id res chain seq x y z
N ARG A 1 11.68 3.04 14.86
CA ARG A 1 11.20 2.73 13.49
C ARG A 1 11.77 3.80 12.56
N THR A 2 12.33 3.42 11.42
CA THR A 2 12.91 4.33 10.41
C THR A 2 12.02 4.34 9.16
N ALA A 3 12.24 5.25 8.22
CA ALA A 3 11.53 5.23 6.92
C ALA A 3 11.73 3.91 6.14
N ALA A 4 12.75 3.12 6.49
CA ALA A 4 12.97 1.78 5.93
C ALA A 4 12.05 0.70 6.53
N THR A 5 11.36 0.98 7.65
CA THR A 5 10.61 -0.04 8.43
C THR A 5 9.22 0.41 8.86
N ALA A 6 8.87 1.68 8.68
CA ALA A 6 7.52 2.18 8.91
C ALA A 6 7.28 3.51 8.20
N TYR A 7 6.02 3.72 7.83
CA TYR A 7 5.49 5.00 7.38
C TYR A 7 4.20 5.30 8.15
N THR A 8 3.80 6.56 8.20
CA THR A 8 2.54 6.98 8.81
C THR A 8 1.88 8.06 7.95
N PHE A 9 0.56 7.98 7.81
CA PHE A 9 -0.21 9.07 7.24
C PHE A 9 -0.47 10.15 8.30
N GLY A 10 -0.37 11.41 7.90
CA GLY A 10 -0.77 12.52 8.76
C GLY A 10 -2.28 12.53 8.97
N ALA A 11 -2.73 13.09 10.10
CA ALA A 11 -4.16 13.16 10.43
C ALA A 11 -4.98 13.90 9.34
N ARG A 12 -4.38 14.91 8.70
CA ARG A 12 -5.02 15.65 7.60
C ARG A 12 -5.22 14.80 6.36
N ASP A 13 -4.25 13.96 6.02
CA ASP A 13 -4.32 13.07 4.86
C ASP A 13 -5.34 11.96 5.10
N LEU A 14 -5.36 11.38 6.29
CA LEU A 14 -6.39 10.42 6.71
C LEU A 14 -7.79 11.03 6.65
N ARG A 15 -7.95 12.27 7.11
CA ARG A 15 -9.24 12.97 7.01
C ARG A 15 -9.67 13.16 5.57
N ARG A 16 -8.76 13.63 4.71
CA ARG A 16 -9.01 13.83 3.28
C ARG A 16 -9.37 12.52 2.58
N MET A 17 -8.69 11.42 2.94
CA MET A 17 -8.99 10.09 2.43
C MET A 17 -10.40 9.65 2.86
N ALA A 18 -10.75 9.80 4.13
CA ALA A 18 -12.08 9.49 4.64
C ALA A 18 -13.17 10.28 3.90
N ASP A 19 -13.01 11.60 3.78
CA ASP A 19 -13.97 12.47 3.08
C ASP A 19 -14.07 12.13 1.57
N SER A 20 -13.04 11.51 0.98
CA SER A 20 -13.06 11.13 -0.45
C SER A 20 -14.07 10.02 -0.77
N PHE A 21 -14.33 9.12 0.18
CA PHE A 21 -15.21 7.96 -0.04
C PHE A 21 -16.66 8.35 -0.30
N ASP A 22 -17.09 9.52 0.19
CA ASP A 22 -18.42 10.09 -0.04
C ASP A 22 -18.46 11.03 -1.26
N SER A 23 -17.39 11.08 -2.05
CA SER A 23 -17.28 11.95 -3.23
C SER A 23 -17.38 11.18 -4.55
N PRO A 24 -17.61 11.86 -5.69
CA PRO A 24 -17.58 11.21 -7.01
C PRO A 24 -16.21 10.64 -7.41
N ARG A 25 -15.14 10.89 -6.64
CA ARG A 25 -13.78 10.40 -6.89
C ARG A 25 -13.20 9.78 -5.61
N PRO A 26 -13.66 8.58 -5.21
CA PRO A 26 -13.17 7.93 -4.01
C PRO A 26 -11.71 7.52 -4.15
N THR A 27 -10.99 7.53 -3.03
CA THR A 27 -9.67 6.88 -2.96
C THR A 27 -9.84 5.38 -3.24
N THR A 28 -9.07 4.84 -4.17
CA THR A 28 -9.15 3.42 -4.56
C THR A 28 -7.92 2.62 -4.17
N ILE A 29 -6.78 3.27 -4.00
CA ILE A 29 -5.48 2.62 -3.75
C ILE A 29 -4.73 3.39 -2.66
N VAL A 30 -4.19 2.65 -1.70
CA VAL A 30 -3.12 3.11 -0.80
C VAL A 30 -1.82 2.47 -1.27
N TYR A 31 -0.72 3.23 -1.30
CA TYR A 31 0.57 2.68 -1.71
C TYR A 31 1.67 2.99 -0.70
N HIS A 32 2.65 2.09 -0.62
CA HIS A 32 3.88 2.29 0.13
C HIS A 32 5.05 1.55 -0.50
N SER A 33 6.26 1.99 -0.17
CA SER A 33 7.50 1.42 -0.71
C SER A 33 8.21 0.53 0.30
N HIS A 34 8.79 -0.55 -0.20
CA HIS A 34 9.71 -1.43 0.51
C HIS A 34 11.13 -1.20 -0.01
N PRO A 35 12.04 -0.65 0.81
CA PRO A 35 13.41 -0.46 0.39
C PRO A 35 14.19 -1.79 0.42
N ARG A 36 14.65 -2.26 -0.74
CA ARG A 36 15.61 -3.38 -0.89
C ARG A 36 15.15 -4.75 -0.39
N VAL A 37 13.85 -5.00 -0.39
CA VAL A 37 13.29 -6.27 0.14
C VAL A 37 12.20 -6.89 -0.73
N GLY A 38 11.82 -6.26 -1.85
CA GLY A 38 10.77 -6.76 -2.73
C GLY A 38 9.37 -6.26 -2.39
N ALA A 39 8.46 -6.41 -3.35
CA ALA A 39 7.06 -5.99 -3.25
C ALA A 39 6.19 -7.14 -2.71
N TYR A 40 6.15 -7.28 -1.40
CA TYR A 40 5.32 -8.26 -0.69
C TYR A 40 4.43 -7.58 0.35
N PHE A 41 3.32 -8.24 0.71
CA PHE A 41 2.47 -7.80 1.79
C PHE A 41 2.87 -8.55 3.06
N SER A 42 3.46 -7.86 4.04
CA SER A 42 3.95 -8.47 5.28
C SER A 42 2.82 -8.71 6.29
N GLU A 43 3.07 -9.52 7.32
CA GLU A 43 2.13 -9.66 8.44
C GLU A 43 1.84 -8.32 9.14
N GLU A 44 2.83 -7.41 9.20
CA GLU A 44 2.63 -6.07 9.76
C GLU A 44 1.74 -5.21 8.84
N ASP A 45 1.91 -5.30 7.52
CA ASP A 45 1.04 -4.62 6.56
C ASP A 45 -0.40 -5.13 6.67
N THR A 46 -0.59 -6.46 6.77
CA THR A 46 -1.90 -7.07 7.01
C THR A 46 -2.54 -6.54 8.28
N ARG A 47 -1.82 -6.55 9.42
CA ARG A 47 -2.34 -6.00 10.68
C ARG A 47 -2.71 -4.53 10.55
N ALA A 48 -1.86 -3.72 9.93
CA ALA A 48 -2.09 -2.29 9.76
C ALA A 48 -3.30 -2.00 8.86
N ALA A 49 -3.42 -2.73 7.74
CA ALA A 49 -4.52 -2.58 6.79
C ALA A 49 -5.87 -3.02 7.38
N LEU A 50 -5.89 -4.14 8.12
CA LEU A 50 -7.09 -4.60 8.84
C LEU A 50 -7.51 -3.61 9.93
N ALA A 51 -6.56 -3.09 10.70
CA ALA A 51 -6.83 -2.09 11.73
C ALA A 51 -7.35 -0.76 11.14
N ALA A 52 -6.86 -0.38 9.95
CA ALA A 52 -7.31 0.81 9.25
C ALA A 52 -8.71 0.63 8.63
N GLY A 53 -9.02 -0.57 8.11
CA GLY A 53 -10.36 -0.93 7.64
C GLY A 53 -10.83 -0.18 6.38
N TRP A 54 -9.91 0.40 5.62
CA TRP A 54 -10.26 1.17 4.42
C TRP A 54 -10.66 0.26 3.24
N PRO A 55 -11.70 0.62 2.46
CA PRO A 55 -12.16 -0.16 1.31
C PRO A 55 -11.32 0.12 0.06
N VAL A 56 -10.02 -0.16 0.12
CA VAL A 56 -9.03 0.13 -0.94
C VAL A 56 -8.16 -1.07 -1.24
N ASP A 57 -7.58 -1.10 -2.43
CA ASP A 57 -6.48 -2.01 -2.73
C ASP A 57 -5.15 -1.40 -2.24
N TYR A 58 -4.15 -2.25 -1.99
CA TYR A 58 -2.84 -1.83 -1.50
C TYR A 58 -1.75 -2.10 -2.53
N LEU A 59 -1.01 -1.07 -2.93
CA LEU A 59 0.11 -1.19 -3.87
C LEU A 59 1.43 -1.14 -3.10
N VAL A 60 2.17 -2.25 -3.09
CA VAL A 60 3.53 -2.28 -2.53
C VAL A 60 4.53 -2.12 -3.66
N VAL A 61 5.49 -1.22 -3.48
CA VAL A 61 6.51 -0.89 -4.49
C VAL A 61 7.89 -1.27 -3.97
N ASP A 62 8.60 -2.15 -4.68
CA ASP A 62 10.01 -2.44 -4.39
C ASP A 62 10.89 -1.34 -4.96
N VAL A 63 11.59 -0.65 -4.06
CA VAL A 63 12.48 0.47 -4.41
C VAL A 63 13.91 0.11 -4.04
N GLN A 64 14.79 0.22 -5.03
CA GLN A 64 16.23 0.06 -4.89
C GLN A 64 16.91 1.44 -4.94
N GLU A 65 18.24 1.48 -4.81
CA GLU A 65 19.02 2.72 -4.75
C GLU A 65 18.71 3.72 -5.86
N ASP A 66 18.49 3.24 -7.09
CA ASP A 66 18.36 4.07 -8.29
C ASP A 66 17.08 3.82 -9.10
N ARG A 67 16.25 2.86 -8.71
CA ARG A 67 15.08 2.46 -9.50
C ARG A 67 13.98 1.78 -8.69
N VAL A 68 12.79 1.77 -9.28
CA VAL A 68 11.71 0.84 -8.92
C VAL A 68 11.92 -0.44 -9.70
N VAL A 69 11.86 -1.59 -9.04
CA VAL A 69 12.06 -2.90 -9.69
C VAL A 69 10.72 -3.60 -9.96
N GLU A 70 9.82 -3.54 -8.98
CA GLU A 70 8.51 -4.20 -9.05
C GLU A 70 7.48 -3.38 -8.26
N ALA A 71 6.22 -3.45 -8.69
CA ALA A 71 5.08 -3.08 -7.85
C ALA A 71 4.03 -4.18 -7.90
N VAL A 72 3.44 -4.50 -6.75
CA VAL A 72 2.41 -5.54 -6.63
C VAL A 72 1.19 -4.93 -5.98
N LEU A 73 0.04 -5.03 -6.66
CA LEU A 73 -1.25 -4.61 -6.15
C LEU A 73 -1.89 -5.79 -5.42
N PHE A 74 -2.33 -5.56 -4.20
CA PHE A 74 -2.98 -6.53 -3.33
C PHE A 74 -4.44 -6.16 -3.08
N HIS A 75 -5.31 -7.17 -3.11
CA HIS A 75 -6.73 -7.04 -2.82
C HIS A 75 -7.08 -7.82 -1.56
N ARG A 76 -7.95 -7.25 -0.72
CA ARG A 76 -8.37 -7.89 0.52
C ARG A 76 -9.35 -9.04 0.24
N ILE A 77 -9.07 -10.22 0.79
CA ILE A 77 -9.94 -11.39 0.81
C ILE A 77 -10.09 -11.85 2.26
N GLY A 78 -11.25 -11.60 2.87
CA GLY A 78 -11.46 -11.88 4.30
C GLY A 78 -10.51 -11.07 5.17
N ASP A 79 -9.63 -11.75 5.90
CA ASP A 79 -8.60 -11.13 6.74
C ASP A 79 -7.18 -11.26 6.14
N ASP A 80 -7.09 -11.57 4.85
CA ASP A 80 -5.82 -11.69 4.12
C ASP A 80 -5.81 -10.84 2.84
N PHE A 81 -4.66 -10.79 2.16
CA PHE A 81 -4.40 -9.98 0.98
C PHE A 81 -3.76 -10.80 -0.13
N GLU A 82 -4.44 -10.90 -1.26
CA GLU A 82 -3.97 -11.66 -2.43
C GLU A 82 -3.45 -10.72 -3.52
N LYS A 83 -2.46 -11.20 -4.29
CA LYS A 83 -1.94 -10.46 -5.45
C LYS A 83 -3.02 -10.32 -6.52
N LYS A 84 -3.42 -9.08 -6.79
CA LYS A 84 -4.36 -8.70 -7.85
C LYS A 84 -3.66 -8.37 -9.16
N ALA A 85 -2.49 -7.73 -9.11
CA ALA A 85 -1.68 -7.41 -10.28
C ALA A 85 -0.20 -7.30 -9.92
N VAL A 86 0.67 -7.61 -10.88
CA VAL A 86 2.13 -7.45 -10.77
C VAL A 86 2.59 -6.57 -11.92
N PHE A 87 3.37 -5.55 -11.58
CA PHE A 87 3.95 -4.60 -12.51
C PHE A 87 5.47 -4.70 -12.39
N THR A 88 6.11 -5.24 -13.42
CA THR A 88 7.58 -5.22 -13.51
C THR A 88 8.00 -4.01 -14.33
N VAL A 89 9.00 -3.29 -13.83
CA VAL A 89 9.62 -2.20 -14.61
C VAL A 89 10.67 -2.86 -15.49
N GLY A 90 10.40 -2.94 -16.80
CA GLY A 90 11.38 -3.42 -17.78
C GLY A 90 12.59 -2.50 -17.85
N GLU A 91 13.74 -3.05 -18.30
CA GLU A 91 14.96 -2.29 -18.58
C GLU A 91 14.78 -1.27 -19.72
#